data_AF-A0A6G4XSA3-F1
#
_entry.id   AF-A0A6G4XSA3-F1
#
_cell.length_a   1.000
_cell.length_b   1.000
_cell.length_c   1.000
_cell.angle_alpha   90.00
_cell.angle_beta   90.00
_cell.angle_gamma   90.00
#
_symmetry.space_group_name_H-M   'P 1'
#
loop_
_entity.id
_entity.type
_entity.pdbx_description
1 polymer ?
#
loop_
_entity_poly.entity_id
_entity_poly.type
_entity_poly.pdbx_seq_one_letter_code
_entity_poly.pdbx_strand_id
1 'polypeptide(L)'
;MPKIPSGDMGKAVPLDVVKADVAEDARKDRGSARLVHPAAAKKMADCSGAACPVRAPVLHDLTGDGKNELITAVDIDGRMSELRVYTVEDQQVKRVLSRRAVLEGVEVAAGHLAVREPTTNPTYVSVSDYVWDPDRRGMFLQQLSLDTCRAPERQGKPCPTEGT
;
A
#
# COMPACT_ATOMS: atom_id res chain seq x y z
N MET A 1 -8.14 -3.20 -15.19
CA MET A 1 -6.86 -3.80 -14.74
C MET A 1 -6.15 -4.58 -15.85
N PRO A 2 -4.80 -4.63 -15.89
CA PRO A 2 -4.03 -5.33 -16.91
C PRO A 2 -4.05 -6.86 -16.73
N LYS A 3 -3.74 -7.59 -17.80
CA LYS A 3 -3.53 -9.05 -17.77
C LYS A 3 -2.06 -9.38 -17.56
N ILE A 4 -1.80 -10.43 -16.81
CA ILE A 4 -0.47 -10.99 -16.53
C ILE A 4 -0.51 -12.47 -16.95
N PRO A 5 -0.09 -12.81 -18.18
CA PRO A 5 -0.23 -14.16 -18.72
C PRO A 5 0.45 -15.25 -17.88
N SER A 6 1.52 -14.91 -17.16
CA SER A 6 2.20 -15.85 -16.25
C SER A 6 1.36 -16.24 -15.04
N GLY A 7 0.34 -15.45 -14.66
CA GLY A 7 -0.39 -15.64 -13.41
C GLY A 7 0.50 -15.46 -12.17
N ASP A 8 1.54 -14.63 -12.29
CA ASP A 8 2.53 -14.32 -11.24
C ASP A 8 2.83 -12.81 -11.23
N MET A 9 2.54 -12.12 -10.11
CA MET A 9 2.80 -10.68 -9.97
C MET A 9 4.28 -10.32 -10.02
N GLY A 10 5.19 -11.27 -9.74
CA GLY A 10 6.63 -11.08 -9.93
C GLY A 10 7.06 -10.88 -11.39
N LYS A 11 6.15 -11.11 -12.35
CA LYS A 11 6.35 -10.80 -13.77
C LYS A 11 5.63 -9.55 -14.24
N ALA A 12 4.87 -8.89 -13.36
CA ALA A 12 4.18 -7.66 -13.70
C ALA A 12 5.17 -6.50 -13.84
N VAL A 13 4.82 -5.51 -14.66
CA VAL A 13 5.44 -4.18 -14.61
C VAL A 13 4.66 -3.37 -13.56
N PRO A 14 5.25 -3.10 -12.38
CA PRO A 14 4.53 -2.49 -11.25
C PRO A 14 3.87 -1.16 -11.61
N LEU A 15 4.59 -0.34 -12.38
CA LEU A 15 4.11 0.97 -12.79
C LEU A 15 2.86 0.87 -13.67
N ASP A 16 2.80 -0.10 -14.58
CA ASP A 16 1.65 -0.29 -15.48
C ASP A 16 0.42 -0.77 -14.71
N VAL A 17 0.62 -1.61 -13.70
CA VAL A 17 -0.46 -2.05 -12.78
C VAL A 17 -1.05 -0.86 -12.04
N VAL A 18 -0.21 -0.06 -11.39
CA VAL A 18 -0.66 1.09 -10.60
C VAL A 18 -1.29 2.16 -11.48
N LYS A 19 -0.71 2.46 -12.66
CA LYS A 19 -1.29 3.41 -13.62
C LYS A 19 -2.68 2.99 -14.08
N ALA A 20 -2.84 1.72 -14.47
CA ALA A 20 -4.12 1.19 -14.93
C ALA A 20 -5.18 1.24 -13.83
N ASP A 21 -4.81 0.90 -12.60
CA ASP A 21 -5.68 0.92 -11.43
C ASP A 21 -6.14 2.34 -11.07
N VAL A 22 -5.18 3.27 -10.96
CA VAL A 22 -5.46 4.68 -10.67
C VAL A 22 -6.32 5.34 -11.76
N ALA A 23 -6.06 5.05 -13.03
CA ALA A 23 -6.87 5.55 -14.14
C ALA A 23 -8.30 4.98 -14.12
N GLU A 24 -8.44 3.69 -13.76
CA GLU A 24 -9.75 3.05 -13.61
C GLU A 24 -10.54 3.67 -12.45
N ASP A 25 -9.92 3.88 -11.29
CA ASP A 25 -10.53 4.57 -10.16
C ASP A 25 -10.92 5.99 -10.53
N ALA A 26 -10.03 6.79 -11.12
CA ALA A 26 -10.30 8.18 -11.46
C ALA A 26 -11.52 8.32 -12.38
N ARG A 27 -11.67 7.41 -13.35
CA ARG A 27 -12.84 7.36 -14.24
C ARG A 27 -14.13 6.99 -13.50
N LYS A 28 -14.08 6.07 -12.54
CA LYS A 28 -15.24 5.60 -11.77
C LYS A 28 -15.65 6.57 -10.66
N ASP A 29 -14.67 7.24 -10.06
CA ASP A 29 -14.81 8.10 -8.88
C ASP A 29 -15.58 9.38 -9.18
N ARG A 30 -15.58 9.83 -10.45
CA ARG A 30 -16.28 11.04 -10.93
C ARG A 30 -15.97 12.28 -10.08
N GLY A 31 -14.76 12.36 -9.53
CA GLY A 31 -14.28 13.49 -8.72
C GLY A 31 -14.70 13.46 -7.25
N SER A 32 -15.28 12.37 -6.74
CA SER A 32 -15.70 12.26 -5.34
C SER A 32 -14.54 12.12 -4.33
N ALA A 33 -13.34 11.86 -4.82
CA ALA A 33 -12.14 11.55 -4.07
C ALA A 33 -12.29 10.33 -3.12
N ARG A 34 -13.23 9.42 -3.40
CA ARG A 34 -13.49 8.23 -2.58
C ARG A 34 -12.61 7.05 -2.98
N LEU A 35 -12.48 6.80 -4.29
CA LEU A 35 -11.69 5.68 -4.82
C LEU A 35 -10.22 6.02 -5.01
N VAL A 36 -9.92 7.26 -5.38
CA VAL A 36 -8.55 7.76 -5.57
C VAL A 36 -8.48 9.25 -5.25
N HIS A 37 -7.38 9.69 -4.65
CA HIS A 37 -7.15 11.10 -4.40
C HIS A 37 -6.87 11.85 -5.73
N PRO A 38 -7.50 13.01 -6.00
CA PRO A 38 -7.31 13.74 -7.25
C PRO A 38 -5.84 14.09 -7.56
N ALA A 39 -5.06 14.44 -6.53
CA ALA A 39 -3.63 14.71 -6.70
C ALA A 39 -2.83 13.44 -7.07
N ALA A 40 -3.18 12.26 -6.54
CA ALA A 40 -2.56 11.00 -6.94
C ALA A 40 -2.92 10.67 -8.40
N ALA A 41 -4.19 10.80 -8.77
CA ALA A 41 -4.64 10.58 -10.15
C ALA A 41 -3.90 11.48 -11.14
N LYS A 42 -3.78 12.77 -10.83
CA LYS A 42 -3.04 13.73 -11.66
C LYS A 42 -1.56 13.37 -11.78
N LYS A 43 -0.87 13.14 -10.65
CA LYS A 43 0.55 12.77 -10.66
C LYS A 43 0.82 11.47 -11.40
N MET A 44 -0.09 10.49 -11.32
CA MET A 44 0.04 9.22 -12.04
C MET A 44 -0.20 9.36 -13.54
N ALA A 45 -1.10 10.26 -13.97
CA ALA A 45 -1.28 10.61 -15.38
C ALA A 45 -0.03 11.30 -15.96
N ASP A 46 0.57 12.20 -15.19
CA ASP A 46 1.77 12.97 -15.57
C ASP A 46 3.08 12.16 -15.36
N CYS A 47 3.00 10.97 -14.78
CA CYS A 47 4.16 10.21 -14.33
C CYS A 47 4.96 9.60 -15.49
N SER A 48 6.21 10.06 -15.60
CA SER A 48 7.24 9.53 -16.48
C SER A 48 8.60 9.52 -15.77
N GLY A 49 9.40 8.48 -15.99
CA GLY A 49 10.75 8.37 -15.41
C GLY A 49 10.80 8.35 -13.88
N ALA A 50 11.89 8.87 -13.31
CA ALA A 50 12.21 8.79 -11.88
C ALA A 50 11.33 9.66 -10.97
N ALA A 51 10.54 10.59 -11.53
CA ALA A 51 9.68 11.49 -10.76
C ALA A 51 8.29 10.89 -10.45
N CYS A 52 8.04 9.64 -10.86
CA CYS A 52 6.80 8.94 -10.58
C CYS A 52 6.62 8.74 -9.07
N PRO A 53 5.43 9.07 -8.51
CA PRO A 53 5.18 9.01 -7.07
C PRO A 53 4.94 7.58 -6.57
N VAL A 54 5.42 6.56 -7.27
CA VAL A 54 5.19 5.15 -6.93
C VAL A 54 6.41 4.65 -6.17
N ARG A 55 6.20 4.19 -4.94
CA ARG A 55 7.27 3.58 -4.14
C ARG A 55 7.72 2.27 -4.77
N ALA A 56 9.00 1.92 -4.58
CA ALA A 56 9.52 0.62 -5.00
C ALA A 56 8.61 -0.50 -4.45
N PRO A 57 8.18 -1.45 -5.30
CA PRO A 57 7.28 -2.50 -4.85
C PRO A 57 8.03 -3.54 -4.02
N VAL A 58 7.29 -4.18 -3.11
CA VAL A 58 7.72 -5.38 -2.40
C VAL A 58 6.83 -6.53 -2.84
N LEU A 59 7.43 -7.69 -3.06
CA LEU A 59 6.73 -8.92 -3.39
C LEU A 59 6.72 -9.82 -2.15
N HIS A 60 5.54 -10.26 -1.72
CA HIS A 60 5.39 -11.18 -0.60
C HIS A 60 4.10 -11.99 -0.75
N ASP A 61 4.14 -13.27 -0.44
CA ASP A 61 2.95 -14.13 -0.34
C ASP A 61 2.11 -13.70 0.87
N LEU A 62 0.97 -13.07 0.61
CA LEU A 62 -0.01 -12.63 1.61
C LEU A 62 -1.24 -13.54 1.63
N THR A 63 -1.48 -14.30 0.56
CA THR A 63 -2.67 -15.16 0.43
C THR A 63 -2.43 -16.60 0.89
N GLY A 64 -1.16 -17.00 1.03
CA GLY A 64 -0.72 -18.34 1.40
C GLY A 64 -0.79 -19.35 0.25
N ASP A 65 -0.93 -18.88 -1.01
CA ASP A 65 -1.05 -19.73 -2.19
C ASP A 65 0.31 -20.07 -2.84
N GLY A 66 1.41 -19.59 -2.26
CA GLY A 66 2.77 -19.76 -2.76
C GLY A 66 3.16 -18.78 -3.86
N LYS A 67 2.30 -17.82 -4.21
CA LYS A 67 2.60 -16.74 -5.14
C LYS A 67 2.66 -15.42 -4.38
N ASN A 68 3.52 -14.54 -4.85
CA ASN A 68 3.67 -13.24 -4.22
C ASN A 68 2.59 -12.27 -4.69
N GLU A 69 2.05 -11.50 -3.76
CA GLU A 69 1.33 -10.25 -4.02
C GLU A 69 2.33 -9.10 -4.24
N LEU A 70 1.90 -8.09 -4.98
CA LEU A 70 2.63 -6.84 -5.16
C LEU A 70 2.11 -5.78 -4.19
N ILE A 71 2.98 -5.31 -3.31
CA ILE A 71 2.72 -4.25 -2.33
C ILE A 71 3.45 -2.99 -2.77
N THR A 72 2.77 -1.87 -2.88
CA THR A 72 3.38 -0.56 -3.22
C THR A 72 2.52 0.58 -2.68
N ALA A 73 2.99 1.81 -2.82
CA ALA A 73 2.21 2.99 -2.49
C ALA A 73 2.39 4.12 -3.52
N VAL A 74 1.35 4.94 -3.66
CA VAL A 74 1.39 6.20 -4.42
C VAL A 74 1.47 7.37 -3.46
N ASP A 75 2.54 8.14 -3.49
CA ASP A 75 2.72 9.32 -2.66
C ASP A 75 1.85 10.49 -3.17
N ILE A 76 0.88 10.89 -2.36
CA ILE A 76 -0.05 11.98 -2.67
C ILE A 76 0.65 13.31 -2.46
N ASP A 77 1.33 13.48 -1.34
CA ASP A 77 2.08 14.68 -0.95
C ASP A 77 3.26 14.29 -0.04
N GLY A 78 3.86 15.25 0.66
CA GLY A 78 5.01 15.00 1.55
C GLY A 78 4.68 14.18 2.82
N ARG A 79 3.43 13.77 3.02
CA ARG A 79 2.96 13.07 4.21
C ARG A 79 2.02 11.89 3.90
N MET A 80 1.06 12.06 3.01
CA MET A 80 0.02 11.08 2.72
C MET A 80 0.38 10.21 1.52
N SER A 81 0.04 8.93 1.60
CA SER A 81 0.20 7.96 0.52
C SER A 81 -1.05 7.08 0.38
N GLU A 82 -1.22 6.48 -0.80
CA GLU A 82 -2.18 5.41 -1.06
C GLU A 82 -1.45 4.08 -1.13
N LEU A 83 -1.53 3.28 -0.06
CA LEU A 83 -1.10 1.89 -0.06
C LEU A 83 -2.01 1.08 -0.98
N ARG A 84 -1.41 0.29 -1.87
CA ARG A 84 -2.12 -0.58 -2.80
C ARG A 84 -1.47 -1.96 -2.81
N VAL A 85 -2.29 -3.01 -2.72
CA VAL A 85 -1.85 -4.41 -2.77
C VAL A 85 -2.60 -5.12 -3.87
N TYR A 86 -1.86 -5.88 -4.66
CA TYR A 86 -2.39 -6.56 -5.83
C TYR A 86 -2.03 -8.03 -5.83
N THR A 87 -2.99 -8.86 -6.21
CA THR A 87 -2.78 -10.25 -6.60
C THR A 87 -3.11 -10.42 -8.08
N VAL A 88 -2.87 -11.61 -8.62
CA VAL A 88 -3.25 -12.01 -9.97
C VAL A 88 -4.06 -13.29 -9.93
N GLU A 89 -5.21 -13.24 -10.58
CA GLU A 89 -6.16 -14.33 -10.57
C GLU A 89 -6.77 -14.48 -11.96
N ASP A 90 -6.83 -15.70 -12.48
CA ASP A 90 -7.22 -15.97 -13.88
C ASP A 90 -6.45 -15.07 -14.87
N GLN A 91 -5.15 -14.89 -14.63
CA GLN A 91 -4.25 -14.00 -15.39
C GLN A 91 -4.67 -12.52 -15.38
N GLN A 92 -5.59 -12.12 -14.50
CA GLN A 92 -6.11 -10.77 -14.41
C GLN A 92 -5.68 -10.16 -13.08
N VAL A 93 -5.03 -8.98 -13.11
CA VAL A 93 -4.68 -8.30 -11.86
C VAL A 93 -5.94 -7.91 -11.11
N LYS A 94 -5.94 -8.16 -9.80
CA LYS A 94 -6.95 -7.76 -8.83
C LYS A 94 -6.29 -6.94 -7.74
N ARG A 95 -6.92 -5.84 -7.34
CA ARG A 95 -6.53 -5.10 -6.15
C ARG A 95 -7.23 -5.71 -4.93
N VAL A 96 -6.45 -6.11 -3.95
CA VAL A 96 -6.92 -6.77 -2.72
C VAL A 96 -6.87 -5.86 -1.50
N LEU A 97 -6.12 -4.76 -1.56
CA LEU A 97 -6.14 -3.68 -0.57
C LEU A 97 -5.94 -2.32 -1.26
N SER A 98 -6.69 -1.32 -0.80
CA SER A 98 -6.44 0.10 -1.09
C SER A 98 -6.69 0.92 0.16
N ARG A 99 -5.73 1.72 0.59
CA ARG A 99 -5.88 2.57 1.79
C ARG A 99 -5.05 3.84 1.69
N ARG A 100 -5.67 4.97 2.03
CA ARG A 100 -4.95 6.22 2.32
C ARG A 100 -4.42 6.21 3.74
N ALA A 101 -3.17 6.61 3.90
CA ALA A 101 -2.46 6.52 5.17
C ALA A 101 -1.33 7.55 5.25
N VAL A 102 -0.94 7.92 6.47
CA VAL A 102 0.38 8.52 6.71
C VAL A 102 1.34 7.37 6.95
N LEU A 103 1.94 6.84 5.87
CA LEU A 103 2.77 5.64 5.95
C LEU A 103 4.12 5.93 6.61
N GLU A 104 4.28 5.48 7.85
CA GLU A 104 5.58 5.44 8.54
C GLU A 104 6.31 4.11 8.26
N GLY A 105 5.56 3.00 8.21
CA GLY A 105 6.10 1.69 7.88
C GLY A 105 5.03 0.74 7.34
N VAL A 106 5.46 -0.19 6.49
CA VAL A 106 4.65 -1.32 6.03
C VAL A 106 5.50 -2.56 6.20
N GLU A 107 5.01 -3.50 6.99
CA GLU A 107 5.72 -4.72 7.36
C GLU A 107 4.86 -5.93 7.00
N VAL A 108 5.52 -7.01 6.59
CA VAL A 108 4.86 -8.29 6.34
C VAL A 108 5.44 -9.34 7.28
N ALA A 109 4.56 -10.03 8.01
CA ALA A 109 4.96 -11.11 8.90
C ALA A 109 3.86 -12.17 8.94
N ALA A 110 4.21 -13.44 8.74
CA ALA A 110 3.28 -14.57 8.80
C ALA A 110 2.02 -14.41 7.93
N GLY A 111 2.11 -13.73 6.78
CA GLY A 111 0.96 -13.46 5.89
C GLY A 111 0.10 -12.27 6.30
N HIS A 112 0.45 -11.58 7.38
CA HIS A 112 -0.19 -10.35 7.81
C HIS A 112 0.54 -9.14 7.22
N LEU A 113 -0.23 -8.12 6.85
CA LEU A 113 0.30 -6.83 6.42
C LEU A 113 0.03 -5.79 7.51
N ALA A 114 1.08 -5.43 8.25
CA ALA A 114 1.02 -4.41 9.28
C ALA A 114 1.35 -3.03 8.70
N VAL A 115 0.43 -2.08 8.88
CA VAL A 115 0.61 -0.68 8.47
C VAL A 115 0.81 0.17 9.72
N ARG A 116 1.97 0.82 9.82
CA ARG A 116 2.34 1.71 10.92
C ARG A 116 2.08 3.17 10.52
N GLU A 117 1.35 3.88 11.37
CA GLU A 117 1.03 5.30 11.19
C GLU A 117 1.35 6.07 12.47
N PRO A 118 1.84 7.31 12.36
CA PRO A 118 2.09 8.16 13.52
C PRO A 118 0.76 8.53 14.19
N THR A 119 0.78 8.63 15.52
CA THR A 119 -0.35 9.18 16.29
C THR A 119 -0.09 10.62 16.73
N THR A 120 -1.08 11.26 17.34
CA THR A 120 -0.89 12.59 17.96
C THR A 120 0.00 12.52 19.20
N ASN A 121 0.09 11.36 19.85
CA ASN A 121 1.04 11.11 20.92
C ASN A 121 2.28 10.43 20.32
N PRO A 122 3.41 11.12 20.22
CA PRO A 122 4.56 10.60 19.50
C PRO A 122 5.29 9.45 20.22
N THR A 123 4.87 9.07 21.43
CA THR A 123 5.30 7.83 22.11
C THR A 123 4.69 6.59 21.47
N TYR A 124 3.58 6.72 20.74
CA TYR A 124 2.85 5.60 20.16
C TYR A 124 2.73 5.71 18.64
N VAL A 125 2.85 4.56 17.97
CA VAL A 125 2.37 4.37 16.61
C VAL A 125 1.09 3.54 16.61
N SER A 126 0.21 3.85 15.66
CA SER A 126 -0.94 3.02 15.36
C SER A 126 -0.52 1.92 14.39
N VAL A 127 -0.86 0.68 14.72
CA VAL A 127 -0.61 -0.49 13.86
C VAL A 127 -1.94 -1.07 13.43
N SER A 128 -2.24 -0.95 12.13
CA SER A 128 -3.38 -1.60 11.48
C SER A 128 -2.91 -2.89 10.83
N ASP A 129 -3.43 -4.02 11.30
CA ASP A 129 -3.08 -5.35 10.84
C ASP A 129 -4.12 -5.88 9.85
N TYR A 130 -3.68 -6.23 8.64
CA TYR A 130 -4.54 -6.73 7.57
C TYR A 130 -4.24 -8.19 7.25
N VAL A 131 -5.29 -8.99 7.09
CA VAL A 131 -5.21 -10.42 6.77
C VAL A 131 -6.07 -10.73 5.56
N TRP A 132 -5.62 -11.71 4.76
CA TRP A 132 -6.35 -12.22 3.61
C TRP A 132 -7.61 -12.96 4.03
N ASP A 133 -8.73 -12.65 3.37
CA ASP A 133 -9.98 -13.38 3.45
C ASP A 133 -10.24 -14.06 2.10
N PRO A 134 -10.17 -15.40 2.01
CA PRO A 134 -10.34 -16.13 0.76
C PRO A 134 -11.78 -16.08 0.22
N ASP A 135 -12.79 -15.98 1.10
CA ASP A 135 -14.20 -15.93 0.69
C ASP A 135 -14.53 -14.58 0.06
N ARG A 136 -13.92 -13.52 0.58
CA ARG A 136 -14.11 -12.14 0.10
C ARG A 136 -13.08 -11.71 -0.93
N ARG A 137 -12.05 -12.53 -1.16
CA ARG A 137 -10.93 -12.31 -2.09
C ARG A 137 -10.29 -10.93 -1.87
N GLY A 138 -10.03 -10.57 -0.61
CA GLY A 138 -9.45 -9.28 -0.24
C GLY A 138 -8.71 -9.29 1.10
N MET A 139 -7.88 -8.27 1.33
CA MET A 139 -7.23 -8.03 2.63
C MET A 139 -8.12 -7.14 3.49
N PHE A 140 -8.40 -7.55 4.73
CA PHE A 140 -9.27 -6.82 5.64
C PHE A 140 -8.59 -6.55 6.98
N LEU A 141 -8.94 -5.43 7.61
CA LEU A 141 -8.45 -5.07 8.93
C LEU A 141 -8.90 -6.13 9.93
N GLN A 142 -7.94 -6.86 10.49
CA GLN A 142 -8.17 -7.82 11.56
C GLN A 142 -8.07 -7.14 12.91
N GLN A 143 -7.05 -6.31 13.10
CA GLN A 143 -6.76 -5.69 14.39
C GLN A 143 -6.23 -4.27 14.21
N LEU A 144 -6.66 -3.39 15.11
CA LEU A 144 -6.05 -2.08 15.32
C LEU A 144 -5.45 -2.05 16.71
N SER A 145 -4.17 -1.69 16.81
CA SER A 145 -3.44 -1.64 18.08
C SER A 145 -2.55 -0.41 18.16
N LEU A 146 -2.09 -0.11 19.37
CA LEU A 146 -1.02 0.85 19.61
C LEU A 146 0.23 0.07 19.96
N ASP A 147 1.33 0.44 19.32
CA ASP A 147 2.66 -0.03 19.67
C ASP A 147 3.49 1.16 20.16
N THR A 148 4.50 0.88 20.97
CA THR A 148 5.48 1.89 21.34
C THR A 148 6.37 2.21 20.15
N CYS A 149 6.63 3.50 19.96
CA CYS A 149 7.62 4.01 19.03
C CYS A 149 9.02 3.52 19.43
N ARG A 150 9.45 2.33 18.99
CA ARG A 150 10.80 1.83 19.24
C ARG A 150 11.77 2.66 18.36
N ALA A 151 12.64 3.45 18.99
CA ALA A 151 13.63 4.26 18.28
C ALA A 151 14.42 3.38 17.30
N PRO A 152 14.56 3.77 16.01
CA PRO A 152 15.30 2.96 15.05
C PRO A 152 16.80 3.05 15.35
N GLU A 153 17.46 1.92 15.55
CA GLU A 153 18.93 1.83 15.52
C GLU A 153 19.51 2.28 14.15
N ARG A 154 18.70 2.48 13.11
CA ARG A 154 19.15 3.03 11.82
C ARG A 154 18.16 4.02 11.21
N GLN A 155 18.52 5.30 11.41
CA GLN A 155 18.26 6.52 10.65
C GLN A 155 17.02 6.55 9.72
N GLY A 156 16.03 7.35 10.12
CA GLY A 156 14.95 7.76 9.22
C GLY A 156 13.92 8.75 9.80
N LYS A 157 13.83 8.87 11.13
CA LYS A 157 13.37 10.02 11.95
C LYS A 157 13.27 9.51 13.41
N PRO A 158 13.95 10.10 14.40
CA PRO A 158 13.84 9.63 15.77
C PRO A 158 12.45 9.93 16.33
N CYS A 159 11.90 8.99 17.07
CA CYS A 159 10.85 9.24 18.05
C CYS A 159 11.35 10.34 19.00
N PRO A 160 10.50 11.27 19.48
CA PRO A 160 10.96 12.30 20.39
C PRO A 160 11.50 11.64 21.66
N THR A 161 12.67 12.10 22.06
CA THR A 161 13.31 11.71 23.31
C THR A 161 12.45 12.25 24.46
N GLU A 162 12.13 11.41 25.45
CA GLU A 162 11.39 11.83 26.63
C GLU A 162 12.05 13.06 27.26
N GLY A 163 11.24 14.10 27.49
CA GLY A 163 11.68 15.32 28.14
C GLY A 163 11.99 15.08 29.61
N THR A 164 13.19 15.46 30.03
CA THR A 164 13.53 15.83 31.41
C THR A 164 12.69 16.97 31.94
#